data_AF-A0AA39MWL1-F1
#
_entry.id   AF-A0AA39MWL1-F1
#
_cell.length_a   1.000
_cell.length_b   1.000
_cell.length_c   1.000
_cell.angle_alpha   90.00
_cell.angle_beta   90.00
_cell.angle_gamma   90.00
#
_symmetry.space_group_name_H-M   'P 1'
#
loop_
_entity.id
_entity.type
_entity.pdbx_description
1 polymer ?
#
loop_
_entity_poly.entity_id
_entity_poly.type
_entity_poly.pdbx_seq_one_letter_code
_entity_poly.pdbx_strand_id
1 'polypeptide(L)'
;MRPPKRTRNAHSIVESIEPEPDAMEPQRDYDVYPGAMKLRTQLDRPEEVVLKSEDEFDPSDSLSVDDGFEDASRSEKRQVGSGSTSRSHLSEIARGKKKAVPRPLNDNYLAQIESIHLKNAKQYTTKPPPPTGFYVPRVFVSSVYGGSSMQFMQKLTAFDIQCIWPTKDLNPLVVDSPGAPGLLFTSRPEIVGGKPWHVFCKWQVEKQLRWEYAGKYTMVISGKIKAEQLAAQTEATKKRWGEYLITRKEARVYVAMRARIALRKHDQPLDERRVCMEIEAVTGRAVEKPGDKRMTKEDKQKERGKIKARVPLAVTAKDVIEALCNGDEHINILRMDCIGYDHTFVKDMQKKLPQWQSKSKSTPKNKSASAGKGKLPLRPDDGNEQHTSSVAPRRRTSRRMKNSVRSRQLADEEVESEVVESEDERDDSNADPDY
;
A
#
# COMPACT_ATOMS: atom_id res chain seq x y z
N MET A 1 25.38 -62.00 -35.57
CA MET A 1 26.35 -60.88 -35.48
C MET A 1 26.41 -60.18 -36.84
N ARG A 2 25.88 -58.95 -36.91
CA ARG A 2 25.94 -58.07 -38.09
C ARG A 2 26.75 -56.83 -37.71
N PRO A 3 27.72 -56.36 -38.51
CA PRO A 3 28.44 -55.14 -38.23
C PRO A 3 27.63 -53.88 -38.62
N PRO A 4 27.92 -52.71 -38.01
CA PRO A 4 27.04 -51.55 -37.99
C PRO A 4 27.23 -50.63 -39.20
N LYS A 5 26.13 -49.97 -39.59
CA LYS A 5 26.10 -48.91 -40.60
C LYS A 5 26.65 -47.60 -40.03
N ARG A 6 27.72 -47.09 -40.65
CA ARG A 6 28.31 -45.76 -40.44
C ARG A 6 27.40 -44.69 -41.09
N THR A 7 26.88 -43.77 -40.31
CA THR A 7 26.26 -42.53 -40.80
C THR A 7 27.32 -41.42 -40.87
N ARG A 8 27.46 -40.81 -42.05
CA ARG A 8 28.23 -39.59 -42.30
C ARG A 8 27.36 -38.39 -41.94
N ASN A 9 27.81 -37.53 -41.02
CA ASN A 9 27.30 -36.17 -40.89
C ASN A 9 28.30 -35.22 -41.54
N ALA A 10 27.83 -34.51 -42.56
CA ALA A 10 28.56 -33.46 -43.25
C ALA A 10 28.57 -32.19 -42.40
N HIS A 11 29.75 -31.60 -42.27
CA HIS A 11 29.96 -30.23 -41.80
C HIS A 11 29.50 -29.26 -42.90
N SER A 12 28.56 -28.37 -42.58
CA SER A 12 28.25 -27.19 -43.39
C SER A 12 29.02 -26.01 -42.80
N ILE A 13 30.06 -25.59 -43.51
CA ILE A 13 30.78 -24.33 -43.32
C ILE A 13 29.91 -23.24 -43.95
N VAL A 14 29.50 -22.24 -43.18
CA VAL A 14 28.92 -20.99 -43.70
C VAL A 14 29.94 -19.90 -43.39
N GLU A 15 30.64 -19.49 -44.44
CA GLU A 15 31.49 -18.31 -44.51
C GLU A 15 30.61 -17.05 -44.68
N SER A 16 30.96 -16.03 -43.89
CA SER A 16 31.09 -14.62 -44.27
C SER A 16 29.86 -13.85 -44.79
N ILE A 17 29.57 -12.73 -44.13
CA ILE A 17 29.57 -11.37 -44.70
C ILE A 17 29.44 -10.38 -43.53
N GLU A 18 30.52 -9.64 -43.27
CA GLU A 18 30.52 -8.41 -42.47
C GLU A 18 30.09 -7.24 -43.36
N PRO A 19 29.24 -6.31 -42.90
CA PRO A 19 29.08 -5.01 -43.55
C PRO A 19 29.96 -3.95 -42.88
N GLU A 20 30.87 -3.37 -43.68
CA GLU A 20 31.52 -2.09 -43.39
C GLU A 20 30.48 -0.96 -43.25
N PRO A 21 30.70 0.01 -42.35
CA PRO A 21 29.93 1.24 -42.30
C PRO A 21 30.75 2.41 -42.87
N ASP A 22 30.31 2.98 -44.00
CA ASP A 22 30.73 4.33 -44.41
C ASP A 22 29.66 4.94 -45.33
N ALA A 23 29.02 6.02 -44.87
CA ALA A 23 28.76 7.24 -45.64
C ALA A 23 27.79 8.20 -44.91
N MET A 24 28.38 9.31 -44.48
CA MET A 24 27.88 10.69 -44.59
C MET A 24 26.49 11.04 -44.06
N GLU A 25 26.47 11.72 -42.91
CA GLU A 25 25.38 12.61 -42.48
C GLU A 25 25.90 14.07 -42.47
N PRO A 26 25.16 15.04 -43.03
CA PRO A 26 25.67 16.40 -43.24
C PRO A 26 25.68 17.23 -41.96
N GLN A 27 26.77 17.99 -41.81
CA GLN A 27 26.93 19.06 -40.82
C GLN A 27 25.76 20.04 -40.90
N ARG A 28 25.06 20.23 -39.78
CA ARG A 28 24.22 21.40 -39.57
C ARG A 28 25.05 22.43 -38.82
N ASP A 29 25.34 23.51 -39.51
CA ASP A 29 25.89 24.74 -38.97
C ASP A 29 24.93 25.28 -37.90
N TYR A 30 25.43 25.40 -36.67
CA TYR A 30 24.79 26.18 -35.62
C TYR A 30 25.40 27.58 -35.67
N ASP A 31 24.59 28.53 -36.13
CA ASP A 31 24.93 29.95 -36.13
C ASP A 31 25.13 30.47 -34.70
N VAL A 32 26.32 31.04 -34.51
CA VAL A 32 26.73 31.84 -33.36
C VAL A 32 26.09 33.23 -33.53
N TYR A 33 25.18 33.60 -32.63
CA TYR A 33 24.77 35.00 -32.46
C TYR A 33 25.39 35.60 -31.18
N PRO A 34 26.21 36.64 -31.29
CA PRO A 34 26.62 37.47 -30.16
C PRO A 34 25.71 38.70 -30.03
N GLY A 35 25.50 39.17 -28.79
CA GLY A 35 25.26 40.60 -28.56
C GLY A 35 24.05 41.01 -27.70
N ALA A 36 24.37 41.42 -26.47
CA ALA A 36 23.97 42.69 -25.83
C ALA A 36 22.48 43.10 -25.67
N MET A 37 22.08 43.16 -24.38
CA MET A 37 21.39 44.26 -23.69
C MET A 37 20.66 45.37 -24.50
N LYS A 38 19.33 45.52 -24.33
CA LYS A 38 18.64 46.59 -23.55
C LYS A 38 17.13 46.71 -23.90
N LEU A 39 16.38 47.17 -22.89
CA LEU A 39 15.14 47.99 -22.94
C LEU A 39 13.78 47.33 -23.28
N ARG A 40 13.04 47.03 -22.21
CA ARG A 40 11.73 47.60 -21.85
C ARG A 40 10.84 48.07 -23.02
N THR A 41 9.78 47.32 -23.33
CA THR A 41 8.50 47.85 -23.84
C THR A 41 7.39 46.90 -23.41
N GLN A 42 6.34 47.46 -22.79
CA GLN A 42 5.10 46.77 -22.48
C GLN A 42 4.29 46.56 -23.76
N LEU A 43 3.75 45.37 -23.98
CA LEU A 43 2.59 45.19 -24.85
C LEU A 43 1.85 43.90 -24.50
N ASP A 44 0.60 44.11 -24.10
CA ASP A 44 -0.62 43.32 -24.25
C ASP A 44 -0.56 41.79 -24.20
N ARG A 45 -1.13 41.29 -23.11
CA ARG A 45 -1.40 39.88 -22.79
C ARG A 45 -2.74 39.46 -23.42
N PRO A 46 -2.79 38.46 -24.30
CA PRO A 46 -4.06 37.89 -24.76
C PRO A 46 -4.67 36.99 -23.68
N GLU A 47 -6.01 36.97 -23.65
CA GLU A 47 -6.84 36.19 -22.71
C GLU A 47 -6.52 34.69 -22.77
N GLU A 48 -6.10 34.16 -21.62
CA GLU A 48 -5.92 32.73 -21.38
C GLU A 48 -7.28 32.08 -21.12
N VAL A 49 -7.68 31.17 -22.02
CA VAL A 49 -8.84 30.29 -21.84
C VAL A 49 -8.57 29.36 -20.66
N VAL A 50 -9.26 29.62 -19.54
CA VAL A 50 -9.23 28.80 -18.32
C VAL A 50 -9.95 27.47 -18.60
N LEU A 51 -9.16 26.44 -18.93
CA LEU A 51 -9.59 25.05 -18.83
C LEU A 51 -9.70 24.67 -17.35
N LYS A 52 -10.93 24.54 -16.85
CA LYS A 52 -11.24 24.00 -15.52
C LYS A 52 -10.81 22.53 -15.45
N SER A 53 -9.68 22.26 -14.82
CA SER A 53 -9.30 20.92 -14.39
C SER A 53 -10.04 20.57 -13.10
N GLU A 54 -11.17 19.88 -13.21
CA GLU A 54 -11.83 19.22 -12.09
C GLU A 54 -11.11 17.89 -11.81
N ASP A 55 -10.26 17.88 -10.78
CA ASP A 55 -10.03 16.75 -9.86
C ASP A 55 -8.83 17.11 -8.96
N GLU A 56 -9.04 18.15 -8.13
CA GLU A 56 -8.10 18.50 -7.08
C GLU A 56 -8.28 17.50 -5.93
N PHE A 57 -7.38 16.52 -5.92
CA PHE A 57 -7.22 15.52 -4.87
C PHE A 57 -6.89 16.20 -3.54
N ASP A 58 -7.86 16.32 -2.63
CA ASP A 58 -7.65 16.81 -1.26
C ASP A 58 -7.01 15.69 -0.40
N PRO A 59 -5.74 15.83 0.04
CA PRO A 59 -5.04 14.79 0.81
C PRO A 59 -5.41 14.77 2.31
N SER A 60 -6.34 15.61 2.76
CA SER A 60 -6.53 15.91 4.18
C SER A 60 -7.28 14.84 5.00
N ASP A 61 -7.82 13.80 4.38
CA ASP A 61 -8.63 12.77 5.06
C ASP A 61 -7.86 11.45 5.38
N SER A 62 -6.58 11.57 5.72
CA SER A 62 -5.76 10.44 6.16
C SER A 62 -5.89 10.22 7.67
N LEU A 63 -6.81 9.33 8.05
CA LEU A 63 -6.90 8.77 9.40
C LEU A 63 -5.54 8.20 9.80
N SER A 64 -4.92 8.77 10.85
CA SER A 64 -3.68 8.28 11.44
C SER A 64 -3.93 6.94 12.11
N VAL A 65 -3.63 5.84 11.42
CA VAL A 65 -3.51 4.52 12.05
C VAL A 65 -2.15 4.48 12.73
N ASP A 66 -2.14 4.56 14.07
CA ASP A 66 -0.97 4.37 14.93
C ASP A 66 -0.35 2.97 14.68
N ASP A 67 0.64 2.87 13.79
CA ASP A 67 1.52 1.70 13.62
C ASP A 67 2.61 1.67 14.72
N GLY A 68 2.25 2.02 15.95
CA GLY A 68 3.09 1.92 17.14
C GLY A 68 2.90 0.56 17.80
N PHE A 69 3.52 -0.49 17.27
CA PHE A 69 3.53 -1.81 17.90
C PHE A 69 4.94 -2.15 18.38
N GLU A 70 5.18 -1.93 19.67
CA GLU A 70 6.36 -2.43 20.38
C GLU A 70 6.29 -3.96 20.56
N ASP A 71 7.47 -4.54 20.53
CA ASP A 71 7.78 -5.96 20.52
C ASP A 71 7.26 -6.68 21.78
N ALA A 72 6.13 -7.39 21.65
CA ALA A 72 5.55 -8.20 22.72
C ALA A 72 5.94 -9.69 22.55
N SER A 73 7.20 -10.00 22.82
CA SER A 73 7.65 -11.37 23.05
C SER A 73 7.45 -11.74 24.52
N ARG A 74 6.25 -12.21 24.88
CA ARG A 74 6.02 -12.88 26.18
C ARG A 74 5.18 -14.14 25.98
N SER A 75 5.87 -15.27 26.10
CA SER A 75 5.36 -16.64 26.00
C SER A 75 4.36 -16.97 27.10
N GLU A 76 3.12 -17.31 26.73
CA GLU A 76 2.12 -17.93 27.62
C GLU A 76 1.87 -19.37 27.15
N LYS A 77 2.37 -20.35 27.91
CA LYS A 77 2.03 -21.77 27.76
C LYS A 77 0.58 -21.96 28.23
N ARG A 78 -0.31 -22.39 27.34
CA ARG A 78 -1.61 -22.96 27.72
C ARG A 78 -1.75 -24.37 27.16
N GLN A 79 -1.96 -25.32 28.06
CA GLN A 79 -2.44 -26.67 27.77
C GLN A 79 -3.87 -26.58 27.21
N VAL A 80 -4.11 -27.26 26.10
CA VAL A 80 -5.45 -27.44 25.51
C VAL A 80 -5.92 -28.85 25.83
N GLY A 81 -7.02 -28.94 26.57
CA GLY A 81 -7.76 -30.17 26.81
C GLY A 81 -8.55 -30.59 25.57
N SER A 82 -8.49 -31.88 25.27
CA SER A 82 -9.20 -32.54 24.18
C SER A 82 -10.70 -32.67 24.49
N GLY A 83 -11.55 -32.07 23.65
CA GLY A 83 -12.99 -32.30 23.63
C GLY A 83 -13.41 -32.87 22.28
N SER A 84 -13.48 -34.20 22.22
CA SER A 84 -14.03 -34.96 21.10
C SER A 84 -15.55 -34.77 21.04
N THR A 85 -16.08 -34.25 19.93
CA THR A 85 -17.48 -34.48 19.57
C THR A 85 -17.57 -34.91 18.11
N SER A 86 -18.13 -36.11 17.98
CA SER A 86 -18.42 -36.83 16.76
C SER A 86 -19.41 -36.07 15.88
N ARG A 87 -19.09 -35.90 14.60
CA ARG A 87 -20.04 -35.50 13.57
C ARG A 87 -19.77 -36.32 12.31
N SER A 88 -20.46 -37.45 12.22
CA SER A 88 -20.59 -38.24 11.01
C SER A 88 -21.71 -37.68 10.12
N HIS A 89 -21.62 -38.06 8.84
CA HIS A 89 -22.61 -38.00 7.77
C HIS A 89 -22.59 -36.83 6.77
N LEU A 90 -22.37 -37.24 5.51
CA LEU A 90 -22.73 -36.64 4.21
C LEU A 90 -21.73 -35.69 3.54
N SER A 91 -20.86 -36.24 2.68
CA SER A 91 -20.99 -36.14 1.21
C SER A 91 -19.74 -36.70 0.50
N GLU A 92 -19.88 -37.96 0.08
CA GLU A 92 -19.09 -38.59 -0.96
C GLU A 92 -19.60 -38.03 -2.29
N ILE A 93 -18.81 -37.24 -3.02
CA ILE A 93 -18.75 -37.08 -4.50
C ILE A 93 -17.79 -35.91 -4.78
N ALA A 94 -16.52 -36.23 -4.99
CA ALA A 94 -15.56 -35.54 -5.87
C ALA A 94 -14.18 -36.14 -5.59
N ARG A 95 -13.82 -37.24 -6.28
CA ARG A 95 -12.44 -37.74 -6.33
C ARG A 95 -11.60 -36.78 -7.19
N GLY A 96 -11.36 -35.58 -6.65
CA GLY A 96 -10.43 -34.61 -7.21
C GLY A 96 -9.02 -35.16 -7.15
N LYS A 97 -8.28 -35.00 -8.26
CA LYS A 97 -6.86 -35.32 -8.38
C LYS A 97 -6.15 -34.86 -7.11
N LYS A 98 -5.58 -35.80 -6.33
CA LYS A 98 -4.76 -35.49 -5.16
C LYS A 98 -3.62 -34.60 -5.64
N LYS A 99 -3.73 -33.27 -5.44
CA LYS A 99 -2.63 -32.34 -5.69
C LYS A 99 -1.45 -32.87 -4.88
N ALA A 100 -0.35 -33.18 -5.55
CA ALA A 100 0.86 -33.65 -4.91
C ALA A 100 1.21 -32.65 -3.80
N VAL A 101 1.40 -33.15 -2.58
CA VAL A 101 1.80 -32.32 -1.45
C VAL A 101 3.12 -31.63 -1.84
N PRO A 102 3.16 -30.29 -1.91
CA PRO A 102 4.38 -29.58 -2.28
C PRO A 102 5.49 -29.99 -1.33
N ARG A 103 6.66 -30.36 -1.88
CA ARG A 103 7.84 -30.58 -1.04
C ARG A 103 8.14 -29.28 -0.31
N PRO A 104 8.47 -29.32 1.00
CA PRO A 104 8.88 -28.13 1.72
C PRO A 104 10.06 -27.51 0.98
N LEU A 105 9.90 -26.27 0.51
CA LEU A 105 10.99 -25.50 -0.05
C LEU A 105 12.04 -25.32 1.04
N ASN A 106 13.30 -25.61 0.71
CA ASN A 106 14.43 -25.28 1.58
C ASN A 106 14.40 -23.78 1.94
N ASP A 107 15.01 -23.44 3.08
CA ASP A 107 15.18 -22.08 3.60
C ASP A 107 15.81 -21.06 2.61
N ASN A 108 16.23 -21.53 1.43
CA ASN A 108 16.87 -20.76 0.39
C ASN A 108 15.91 -20.11 -0.64
N TYR A 109 14.62 -19.94 -0.32
CA TYR A 109 13.67 -19.34 -1.28
C TYR A 109 14.02 -17.88 -1.64
N LEU A 110 14.60 -17.12 -0.69
CA LEU A 110 15.01 -15.73 -0.92
C LEU A 110 16.11 -15.62 -1.96
N ALA A 111 17.15 -16.48 -1.91
CA ALA A 111 18.20 -16.46 -2.91
C ALA A 111 17.69 -16.86 -4.31
N GLN A 112 16.65 -17.71 -4.38
CA GLN A 112 15.99 -18.02 -5.65
C GLN A 112 15.27 -16.78 -6.22
N ILE A 113 14.54 -16.05 -5.37
CA ILE A 113 13.88 -14.79 -5.79
C ILE A 113 14.94 -13.78 -6.26
N GLU A 114 16.00 -13.59 -5.47
CA GLU A 114 17.11 -12.70 -5.79
C GLU A 114 17.80 -13.08 -7.11
N SER A 115 18.24 -14.33 -7.27
CA SER A 115 18.93 -14.78 -8.49
C SER A 115 18.07 -14.67 -9.76
N ILE A 116 16.75 -14.84 -9.65
CA ILE A 116 15.83 -14.68 -10.78
C ILE A 116 15.60 -13.19 -11.09
N HIS A 117 15.26 -12.40 -10.07
CA HIS A 117 14.73 -11.05 -10.28
C HIS A 117 15.80 -9.94 -10.28
N LEU A 118 16.99 -10.20 -9.75
CA LEU A 118 18.14 -9.29 -9.76
C LEU A 118 19.23 -9.65 -10.77
N LYS A 119 19.07 -10.71 -11.58
CA LYS A 119 20.09 -11.17 -12.56
C LYS A 119 20.67 -10.07 -13.44
N ASN A 120 19.84 -9.10 -13.83
CA ASN A 120 20.21 -8.02 -14.75
C ASN A 120 20.31 -6.66 -14.05
N ALA A 121 20.26 -6.62 -12.71
CA ALA A 121 20.35 -5.40 -11.95
C ALA A 121 21.80 -4.89 -11.94
N LYS A 122 22.01 -3.60 -12.19
CA LYS A 122 23.34 -2.99 -12.17
C LYS A 122 23.54 -2.27 -10.84
N GLN A 123 24.68 -2.53 -10.20
CA GLN A 123 25.13 -1.72 -9.07
C GLN A 123 25.44 -0.30 -9.56
N TYR A 124 24.83 0.70 -8.91
CA TYR A 124 25.17 2.10 -9.19
C TYR A 124 26.32 2.55 -8.28
N THR A 125 27.44 2.94 -8.86
CA THR A 125 28.56 3.52 -8.11
C THR A 125 28.33 5.01 -7.91
N THR A 126 27.98 5.40 -6.69
CA THR A 126 27.82 6.82 -6.31
C THR A 126 29.16 7.54 -6.30
N LYS A 127 29.27 8.67 -7.02
CA LYS A 127 30.46 9.54 -7.05
C LYS A 127 30.04 10.98 -6.72
N PRO A 128 30.52 11.58 -5.61
CA PRO A 128 31.35 10.98 -4.55
C PRO A 128 30.62 9.84 -3.81
N PRO A 129 31.32 9.03 -2.99
CA PRO A 129 30.65 8.05 -2.13
C PRO A 129 29.67 8.74 -1.16
N PRO A 130 28.64 8.02 -0.68
CA PRO A 130 27.69 8.55 0.29
C PRO A 130 28.43 8.83 1.61
N PRO A 131 28.00 9.83 2.41
CA PRO A 131 28.60 10.07 3.71
C PRO A 131 28.40 8.87 4.64
N THR A 132 29.50 8.21 5.01
CA THR A 132 29.46 7.03 5.89
C THR A 132 28.80 7.36 7.22
N GLY A 133 27.83 6.54 7.62
CA GLY A 133 27.17 6.67 8.92
C GLY A 133 26.22 7.86 9.05
N PHE A 134 25.81 8.49 7.94
CA PHE A 134 24.82 9.56 7.97
C PHE A 134 23.40 9.00 7.97
N TYR A 135 22.73 9.09 9.12
CA TYR A 135 21.35 8.67 9.29
C TYR A 135 20.47 9.80 9.82
N VAL A 136 19.23 9.85 9.35
CA VAL A 136 18.23 10.85 9.75
C VAL A 136 17.03 10.18 10.43
N PRO A 137 16.43 10.78 11.47
CA PRO A 137 15.13 10.33 11.94
C PRO A 137 14.06 10.71 10.91
N ARG A 138 13.08 9.85 10.69
CA ARG A 138 12.02 10.10 9.70
C ARG A 138 11.18 11.33 10.02
N VAL A 139 10.98 11.60 11.32
CA VAL A 139 10.26 12.77 11.82
C VAL A 139 10.98 14.07 11.47
N PHE A 140 12.32 14.06 11.41
CA PHE A 140 13.10 15.19 10.90
C PHE A 140 12.74 15.44 9.45
N VAL A 141 12.83 14.40 8.61
CA VAL A 141 12.57 14.53 7.17
C VAL A 141 11.16 15.07 6.93
N SER A 142 10.14 14.51 7.57
CA SER A 142 8.77 14.99 7.41
C SER A 142 8.55 16.42 7.92
N SER A 143 9.22 16.82 9.01
CA SER A 143 9.05 18.16 9.57
C SER A 143 9.78 19.26 8.80
N VAL A 144 10.94 18.92 8.21
CA VAL A 144 11.80 19.88 7.50
C VAL A 144 11.44 19.96 6.02
N TYR A 145 10.99 18.86 5.42
CA TYR A 145 10.73 18.77 3.98
C TYR A 145 9.24 18.57 3.64
N GLY A 146 8.37 18.52 4.65
CA GLY A 146 6.95 18.20 4.51
C GLY A 146 6.67 16.70 4.40
N GLY A 147 5.40 16.34 4.24
CA GLY A 147 4.96 14.95 4.14
C GLY A 147 4.62 14.31 5.50
N SER A 148 4.67 12.99 5.57
CA SER A 148 4.26 12.19 6.73
C SER A 148 5.39 11.31 7.26
N SER A 149 5.54 11.25 8.58
CA SER A 149 6.50 10.35 9.24
C SER A 149 6.07 8.87 9.21
N MET A 150 4.85 8.57 8.76
CA MET A 150 4.26 7.23 8.83
C MET A 150 4.03 6.62 7.45
N GLN A 151 3.64 7.41 6.45
CA GLN A 151 3.23 6.92 5.13
C GLN A 151 4.36 6.26 4.33
N PHE A 152 4.21 4.98 4.00
CA PHE A 152 5.16 4.21 3.19
C PHE A 152 5.61 4.92 1.90
N MET A 153 4.68 5.57 1.19
CA MET A 153 4.94 6.44 0.04
C MET A 153 4.49 7.85 0.39
N GLN A 154 5.33 8.84 0.11
CA GLN A 154 5.00 10.23 0.39
C GLN A 154 5.66 11.17 -0.61
N LYS A 155 5.12 12.38 -0.72
CA LYS A 155 5.70 13.48 -1.46
C LYS A 155 6.25 14.52 -0.48
N LEU A 156 7.54 14.83 -0.58
CA LEU A 156 8.17 15.91 0.17
C LEU A 156 7.89 17.23 -0.55
N THR A 157 7.03 18.06 0.03
CA THR A 157 6.52 19.28 -0.59
C THR A 157 7.62 20.31 -0.85
N ALA A 158 8.63 20.39 0.01
CA ALA A 158 9.71 21.37 -0.12
C ALA A 158 10.55 21.21 -1.40
N PHE A 159 10.58 20.00 -1.98
CA PHE A 159 11.39 19.70 -3.16
C PHE A 159 10.59 19.08 -4.32
N ASP A 160 9.27 18.92 -4.19
CA ASP A 160 8.44 18.17 -5.14
C ASP A 160 8.93 16.71 -5.38
N ILE A 161 9.55 16.10 -4.38
CA ILE A 161 10.19 14.78 -4.49
C ILE A 161 9.27 13.67 -3.98
N GLN A 162 9.19 12.55 -4.70
CA GLN A 162 8.51 11.33 -4.24
C GLN A 162 9.49 10.43 -3.48
N CYS A 163 9.11 10.00 -2.28
CA CYS A 163 9.90 9.14 -1.42
C CYS A 163 9.18 7.85 -1.06
N ILE A 164 9.97 6.79 -0.84
CA ILE A 164 9.47 5.50 -0.36
C ILE A 164 10.30 5.00 0.82
N TRP A 165 9.62 4.37 1.78
CA TRP A 165 10.15 4.02 3.10
C TRP A 165 9.92 2.53 3.40
N PRO A 166 10.56 1.63 2.62
CA PRO A 166 10.35 0.21 2.78
C PRO A 166 10.91 -0.35 4.08
N THR A 167 10.25 -1.40 4.57
CA THR A 167 10.65 -2.14 5.77
C THR A 167 11.04 -3.57 5.40
N LYS A 168 12.11 -4.07 6.02
CA LYS A 168 12.63 -5.43 5.77
C LYS A 168 11.65 -6.53 6.15
N ASP A 169 10.72 -6.25 7.07
CA ASP A 169 9.72 -7.21 7.53
C ASP A 169 8.77 -7.68 6.42
N LEU A 170 8.41 -6.79 5.49
CA LEU A 170 7.61 -7.12 4.32
C LEU A 170 8.46 -7.25 3.05
N ASN A 171 9.66 -6.67 3.04
CA ASN A 171 10.55 -6.59 1.88
C ASN A 171 11.96 -7.04 2.28
N PRO A 172 12.19 -8.34 2.52
CA PRO A 172 13.48 -8.84 3.01
C PRO A 172 14.64 -8.57 2.05
N LEU A 173 14.35 -8.46 0.75
CA LEU A 173 15.33 -8.21 -0.32
C LEU A 173 15.34 -6.75 -0.79
N VAL A 174 14.83 -5.82 0.03
CA VAL A 174 14.93 -4.39 -0.26
C VAL A 174 16.39 -3.93 -0.24
N VAL A 175 16.67 -2.84 -0.96
CA VAL A 175 17.97 -2.16 -0.97
C VAL A 175 18.56 -2.06 0.44
N ASP A 176 19.81 -2.50 0.57
CA ASP A 176 20.52 -2.58 1.83
C ASP A 176 21.61 -1.51 2.00
N SER A 177 22.00 -0.85 0.90
CA SER A 177 23.10 0.10 0.86
C SER A 177 22.90 1.11 -0.26
N PRO A 178 23.44 2.34 -0.16
CA PRO A 178 23.26 3.33 -1.21
C PRO A 178 23.82 2.87 -2.56
N GLY A 179 23.04 3.05 -3.62
CA GLY A 179 23.41 2.61 -4.97
C GLY A 179 23.17 1.13 -5.28
N ALA A 180 22.89 0.29 -4.28
CA ALA A 180 22.62 -1.12 -4.50
C ALA A 180 21.24 -1.37 -5.12
N PRO A 181 21.10 -2.35 -6.02
CA PRO A 181 19.79 -2.77 -6.47
C PRO A 181 19.04 -3.48 -5.33
N GLY A 182 17.74 -3.61 -5.50
CA GLY A 182 16.91 -4.34 -4.53
C GLY A 182 15.59 -4.78 -5.13
N LEU A 183 14.80 -5.49 -4.32
CA LEU A 183 13.46 -5.93 -4.66
C LEU A 183 12.45 -5.35 -3.66
N LEU A 184 11.34 -4.87 -4.20
CA LEU A 184 10.21 -4.36 -3.43
C LEU A 184 8.98 -5.21 -3.74
N PHE A 185 8.37 -5.76 -2.70
CA PHE A 185 7.18 -6.58 -2.80
C PHE A 185 5.96 -5.68 -2.60
N THR A 186 5.23 -5.40 -3.68
CA THR A 186 4.06 -4.52 -3.66
C THR A 186 3.32 -4.64 -4.98
N SER A 187 1.98 -4.66 -4.94
CA SER A 187 1.15 -4.65 -6.16
C SER A 187 0.65 -3.26 -6.55
N ARG A 188 1.21 -2.20 -5.96
CA ARG A 188 0.80 -0.81 -6.21
C ARG A 188 1.31 -0.31 -7.57
N PRO A 189 0.43 -0.13 -8.59
CA PRO A 189 0.86 0.24 -9.93
C PRO A 189 1.46 1.65 -10.00
N GLU A 190 1.05 2.56 -9.12
CA GLU A 190 1.52 3.95 -9.09
C GLU A 190 3.01 4.10 -8.76
N ILE A 191 3.66 3.04 -8.27
CA ILE A 191 5.11 3.02 -8.04
C ILE A 191 5.87 2.86 -9.37
N VAL A 192 5.24 2.26 -10.38
CA VAL A 192 5.83 1.92 -11.67
C VAL A 192 5.53 3.01 -12.69
N GLY A 193 6.51 3.39 -13.51
CA GLY A 193 6.32 4.31 -14.64
C GLY A 193 6.22 5.80 -14.30
N GLY A 194 6.46 6.18 -13.05
CA GLY A 194 6.45 7.58 -12.60
C GLY A 194 7.82 8.26 -12.54
N LYS A 195 7.89 9.37 -11.79
CA LYS A 195 9.15 10.04 -11.44
C LYS A 195 10.06 9.09 -10.63
N PRO A 196 11.39 9.27 -10.67
CA PRO A 196 12.29 8.52 -9.81
C PRO A 196 11.91 8.62 -8.33
N TRP A 197 11.97 7.49 -7.62
CA TRP A 197 11.69 7.42 -6.20
C TRP A 197 12.97 7.64 -5.38
N HIS A 198 12.88 8.53 -4.41
CA HIS A 198 13.91 8.70 -3.38
C HIS A 198 13.71 7.64 -2.30
N VAL A 199 14.62 6.68 -2.23
CA VAL A 199 14.50 5.52 -1.34
C VAL A 199 15.23 5.78 -0.04
N PHE A 200 14.58 5.44 1.08
CA PHE A 200 15.20 5.43 2.39
C PHE A 200 15.21 4.03 2.98
N CYS A 201 16.35 3.62 3.54
CA CYS A 201 16.53 2.33 4.18
C CYS A 201 16.52 2.46 5.69
N LYS A 202 15.79 1.58 6.36
CA LYS A 202 15.66 1.57 7.82
C LYS A 202 16.88 0.93 8.46
N TRP A 203 17.48 1.62 9.42
CA TRP A 203 18.60 1.17 10.23
C TRP A 203 18.29 1.29 11.72
N GLN A 204 18.88 0.40 12.51
CA GLN A 204 18.84 0.48 13.97
C GLN A 204 20.23 0.88 14.45
N VAL A 205 20.34 2.11 14.96
CA VAL A 205 21.59 2.68 15.46
C VAL A 205 21.37 3.03 16.92
N GLU A 206 22.14 2.43 17.83
CA GLU A 206 22.07 2.70 19.28
C GLU A 206 20.63 2.57 19.86
N LYS A 207 19.90 1.53 19.44
CA LYS A 207 18.47 1.28 19.77
C LYS A 207 17.48 2.29 19.20
N GLN A 208 17.93 3.28 18.44
CA GLN A 208 17.05 4.24 17.77
C GLN A 208 16.85 3.84 16.31
N LEU A 209 15.61 3.99 15.83
CA LEU A 209 15.28 3.79 14.43
C LEU A 209 15.69 5.04 13.64
N ARG A 210 16.65 4.86 12.73
CA ARG A 210 17.16 5.89 11.85
C ARG A 210 17.02 5.43 10.40
N TRP A 211 17.11 6.38 9.48
CA TRP A 211 16.94 6.13 8.06
C TRP A 211 18.13 6.68 7.28
N GLU A 212 18.65 5.86 6.37
CA GLU A 212 19.69 6.26 5.43
C GLU A 212 19.06 6.52 4.07
N TYR A 213 19.51 7.57 3.39
CA TYR A 213 19.09 7.82 2.02
C TYR A 213 19.89 6.92 1.06
N ALA A 214 19.20 6.04 0.35
CA ALA A 214 19.84 5.03 -0.50
C ALA A 214 20.03 5.47 -1.97
N GLY A 215 19.39 6.57 -2.40
CA GLY A 215 19.50 7.11 -3.76
C GLY A 215 18.16 7.30 -4.48
N LYS A 216 18.24 7.57 -5.79
CA LYS A 216 17.14 7.72 -6.72
C LYS A 216 16.95 6.43 -7.50
N TYR A 217 15.75 5.87 -7.47
CA TYR A 217 15.44 4.57 -8.06
C TYR A 217 14.33 4.66 -9.08
N THR A 218 14.47 3.87 -10.13
CA THR A 218 13.36 3.48 -11.00
C THR A 218 12.86 2.11 -10.60
N MET A 219 11.57 1.85 -10.86
CA MET A 219 10.89 0.65 -10.40
C MET A 219 10.33 -0.08 -11.62
N VAL A 220 10.73 -1.33 -11.78
CA VAL A 220 10.31 -2.17 -12.92
C VAL A 220 9.66 -3.44 -12.39
N ILE A 221 8.49 -3.81 -12.93
CA ILE A 221 7.86 -5.08 -12.57
C ILE A 221 8.75 -6.23 -13.08
N SER A 222 9.32 -6.99 -12.15
CA SER A 222 10.21 -8.12 -12.45
C SER A 222 9.48 -9.46 -12.37
N GLY A 223 8.34 -9.52 -11.67
CA GLY A 223 7.53 -10.73 -11.60
C GLY A 223 6.49 -10.67 -10.49
N LYS A 224 6.13 -11.85 -9.97
CA LYS A 224 5.13 -12.07 -8.93
C LYS A 224 5.65 -13.09 -7.93
N ILE A 225 5.40 -12.88 -6.64
CA ILE A 225 5.71 -13.88 -5.62
C ILE A 225 4.83 -15.11 -5.89
N LYS A 226 5.47 -16.26 -6.08
CA LYS A 226 4.77 -17.53 -6.27
C LYS A 226 4.13 -17.98 -4.95
N ALA A 227 3.03 -18.70 -5.06
CA ALA A 227 2.31 -19.29 -3.91
C ALA A 227 3.25 -20.06 -2.97
N GLU A 228 4.11 -20.91 -3.55
CA GLU A 228 5.09 -21.72 -2.82
C GLU A 228 6.15 -20.87 -2.10
N GLN A 229 6.60 -19.77 -2.73
CA GLN A 229 7.56 -18.85 -2.13
C GLN A 229 6.96 -18.11 -0.93
N LEU A 230 5.69 -17.72 -1.02
CA LEU A 230 5.00 -17.09 0.09
C LEU A 230 4.71 -18.09 1.22
N ALA A 231 4.30 -19.31 0.86
CA ALA A 231 4.07 -20.39 1.82
C ALA A 231 5.35 -20.77 2.59
N ALA A 232 6.53 -20.62 1.97
CA ALA A 232 7.82 -20.83 2.60
C ALA A 232 8.28 -19.70 3.54
N GLN A 233 7.58 -18.56 3.58
CA GLN A 233 7.91 -17.48 4.52
C GLN A 233 7.63 -17.89 5.98
N THR A 234 8.18 -17.13 6.93
CA THR A 234 7.86 -17.32 8.34
C THR A 234 6.39 -16.95 8.62
N GLU A 235 5.76 -17.60 9.60
CA GLU A 235 4.39 -17.28 10.01
C GLU A 235 4.22 -15.82 10.45
N ALA A 236 5.27 -15.23 11.06
CA ALA A 236 5.27 -13.82 11.42
C ALA A 236 5.16 -12.91 10.19
N THR A 237 5.94 -13.19 9.14
CA THR A 237 5.87 -12.44 7.87
C THR A 237 4.52 -12.60 7.19
N LYS A 238 3.97 -13.83 7.12
CA LYS A 238 2.63 -14.09 6.55
C LYS A 238 1.55 -13.33 7.31
N LYS A 239 1.56 -13.41 8.64
CA LYS A 239 0.63 -12.68 9.51
C LYS A 239 0.68 -11.18 9.23
N ARG A 240 1.89 -10.62 9.14
CA ARG A 240 2.08 -9.20 8.84
C ARG A 240 1.57 -8.81 7.46
N TRP A 241 1.73 -9.66 6.45
CA TRP A 241 1.11 -9.47 5.14
C TRP A 241 -0.41 -9.46 5.20
N GLY A 242 -1.02 -10.44 5.87
CA GLY A 242 -2.48 -10.51 6.03
C GLY A 242 -3.05 -9.28 6.74
N GLU A 243 -2.40 -8.83 7.82
CA GLU A 243 -2.78 -7.62 8.56
C GLU A 243 -2.60 -6.36 7.71
N TYR A 244 -1.44 -6.21 7.06
CA TYR A 244 -1.15 -5.06 6.19
C TYR A 244 -2.17 -4.94 5.05
N LEU A 245 -2.49 -6.05 4.39
CA LEU A 245 -3.42 -6.05 3.27
C LEU A 245 -4.87 -5.80 3.69
N ILE A 246 -5.24 -5.98 4.95
CA ILE A 246 -6.57 -5.67 5.48
C ILE A 246 -6.69 -4.23 5.95
N THR A 247 -5.66 -3.69 6.57
CA THR A 247 -5.70 -2.34 7.14
C THR A 247 -5.62 -1.26 6.06
N ARG A 248 -4.95 -1.52 4.94
CA ARG A 248 -4.79 -0.54 3.84
C ARG A 248 -6.05 -0.48 2.99
N LYS A 249 -6.90 0.53 3.22
CA LYS A 249 -8.12 0.77 2.43
C LYS A 249 -7.90 1.77 1.30
N GLU A 250 -6.81 2.53 1.35
CA GLU A 250 -6.48 3.61 0.41
C GLU A 250 -5.93 3.04 -0.91
N ALA A 251 -5.26 1.88 -0.85
CA ALA A 251 -4.68 1.23 -2.03
C ALA A 251 -5.75 0.39 -2.76
N ARG A 252 -6.32 0.95 -3.83
CA ARG A 252 -7.38 0.29 -4.64
C ARG A 252 -7.05 -1.14 -5.04
N VAL A 253 -5.79 -1.43 -5.37
CA VAL A 253 -5.34 -2.79 -5.74
C VAL A 253 -5.51 -3.81 -4.61
N TYR A 254 -5.28 -3.41 -3.35
CA TYR A 254 -5.44 -4.30 -2.19
C TYR A 254 -6.91 -4.44 -1.81
N VAL A 255 -7.71 -3.39 -1.99
CA VAL A 255 -9.17 -3.51 -1.86
C VAL A 255 -9.73 -4.49 -2.89
N ALA A 256 -9.31 -4.38 -4.15
CA ALA A 256 -9.72 -5.29 -5.22
C ALA A 256 -9.31 -6.74 -4.93
N MET A 257 -8.10 -6.94 -4.39
CA MET A 257 -7.63 -8.25 -3.93
C MET A 257 -8.56 -8.83 -2.84
N ARG A 258 -8.90 -8.04 -1.81
CA ARG A 258 -9.84 -8.47 -0.76
C ARG A 258 -11.22 -8.77 -1.31
N ALA A 259 -11.74 -7.95 -2.22
CA ALA A 259 -13.04 -8.19 -2.86
C ALA A 259 -13.07 -9.54 -3.59
N ARG A 260 -12.03 -9.88 -4.37
CA ARG A 260 -11.91 -11.19 -5.03
C ARG A 260 -11.85 -12.34 -4.02
N ILE A 261 -11.08 -12.19 -2.94
CA ILE A 261 -11.01 -13.18 -1.85
C ILE A 261 -12.38 -13.38 -1.21
N ALA A 262 -13.11 -12.29 -0.93
CA ALA A 262 -14.43 -12.35 -0.33
C ALA A 262 -15.43 -13.09 -1.23
N LEU A 263 -15.46 -12.77 -2.52
CA LEU A 263 -16.33 -13.44 -3.48
C LEU A 263 -16.06 -14.95 -3.54
N ARG A 264 -14.78 -15.36 -3.63
CA ARG A 264 -14.41 -16.79 -3.62
C ARG A 264 -14.81 -17.48 -2.32
N LYS A 265 -14.56 -16.86 -1.17
CA LYS A 265 -14.89 -17.40 0.15
C LYS A 265 -16.40 -17.64 0.35
N HIS A 266 -17.23 -16.86 -0.34
CA HIS A 266 -18.69 -16.93 -0.26
C HIS A 266 -19.34 -17.58 -1.50
N ASP A 267 -18.56 -18.36 -2.26
CA ASP A 267 -19.00 -19.09 -3.45
C ASP A 267 -19.74 -18.21 -4.47
N GLN A 268 -19.35 -16.93 -4.55
CA GLN A 268 -19.88 -16.00 -5.54
C GLN A 268 -19.03 -16.06 -6.81
N PRO A 269 -19.64 -15.91 -8.00
CA PRO A 269 -18.90 -15.83 -9.25
C PRO A 269 -17.93 -14.65 -9.24
N LEU A 270 -16.75 -14.88 -9.82
CA LEU A 270 -15.68 -13.90 -9.90
C LEU A 270 -15.77 -13.12 -11.21
N ASP A 271 -16.81 -12.30 -11.34
CA ASP A 271 -16.95 -11.35 -12.46
C ASP A 271 -16.51 -9.93 -12.07
N GLU A 272 -16.03 -9.17 -13.05
CA GLU A 272 -15.46 -7.83 -12.83
C GLU A 272 -16.47 -6.85 -12.24
N ARG A 273 -17.75 -6.96 -12.64
CA ARG A 273 -18.83 -6.12 -12.09
C ARG A 273 -19.01 -6.38 -10.60
N ARG A 274 -19.07 -7.64 -10.16
CA ARG A 274 -19.16 -7.99 -8.73
C ARG A 274 -17.95 -7.56 -7.94
N VAL A 275 -16.74 -7.66 -8.51
CA VAL A 275 -15.53 -7.14 -7.87
C VAL A 275 -15.66 -5.63 -7.65
N CYS A 276 -16.09 -4.86 -8.65
CA CYS A 276 -16.32 -3.42 -8.49
C CYS A 276 -17.41 -3.10 -7.44
N MET A 277 -18.51 -3.85 -7.40
CA MET A 277 -19.55 -3.69 -6.39
C MET A 277 -19.02 -3.94 -4.97
N GLU A 278 -18.18 -4.96 -4.79
CA GLU A 278 -17.59 -5.27 -3.50
C GLU A 278 -16.53 -4.24 -3.09
N ILE A 279 -15.74 -3.72 -4.04
CA ILE A 279 -14.84 -2.58 -3.78
C ILE A 279 -15.63 -1.36 -3.30
N GLU A 280 -16.74 -1.03 -3.96
CA GLU A 280 -17.62 0.07 -3.59
C GLU A 280 -18.23 -0.15 -2.19
N ALA A 281 -18.68 -1.36 -1.86
CA ALA A 281 -19.18 -1.69 -0.53
C ALA A 281 -18.10 -1.51 0.55
N VAL A 282 -16.86 -1.95 0.30
CA VAL A 282 -15.75 -1.86 1.27
C VAL A 282 -15.25 -0.42 1.47
N THR A 283 -15.23 0.38 0.41
CA THR A 283 -14.67 1.75 0.43
C THR A 283 -15.71 2.83 0.65
N GLY A 284 -16.98 2.54 0.40
CA GLY A 284 -18.06 3.53 0.35
C GLY A 284 -17.95 4.50 -0.84
N ARG A 285 -16.97 4.31 -1.74
CA ARG A 285 -16.70 5.18 -2.89
C ARG A 285 -17.16 4.51 -4.16
N ALA A 286 -17.80 5.29 -5.03
CA ALA A 286 -18.26 4.80 -6.31
C ALA A 286 -17.08 4.38 -7.20
N VAL A 287 -17.25 3.27 -7.91
CA VAL A 287 -16.28 2.74 -8.88
C VAL A 287 -17.02 2.56 -10.20
N GLU A 288 -16.39 2.96 -11.32
CA GLU A 288 -16.94 2.70 -12.66
C GLU A 288 -17.00 1.19 -12.91
N LYS A 289 -18.19 0.69 -13.28
CA LYS A 289 -18.41 -0.72 -13.56
C LYS A 289 -18.50 -0.96 -15.06
N PRO A 290 -18.07 -2.14 -15.55
CA PRO A 290 -18.35 -2.55 -16.92
C PRO A 290 -19.86 -2.47 -17.21
N GLY A 291 -20.24 -1.69 -18.22
CA GLY A 291 -21.65 -1.49 -18.63
C GLY A 291 -22.29 -0.19 -18.12
N ASP A 292 -21.66 0.54 -17.19
CA ASP A 292 -22.22 1.79 -16.64
C ASP A 292 -22.47 2.86 -17.71
N LYS A 293 -21.75 2.83 -18.83
CA LYS A 293 -21.92 3.79 -19.93
C LYS A 293 -23.32 3.77 -20.54
N ARG A 294 -24.05 2.65 -20.42
CA ARG A 294 -25.41 2.50 -20.95
C ARG A 294 -26.51 2.73 -19.91
N MET A 295 -26.14 2.93 -18.64
CA MET A 295 -27.10 3.16 -17.56
C MET A 295 -27.43 4.64 -17.42
N THR A 296 -28.71 4.92 -17.19
CA THR A 296 -29.19 6.27 -16.84
C THR A 296 -28.59 6.72 -15.50
N LYS A 297 -28.60 8.04 -15.23
CA LYS A 297 -28.13 8.57 -13.94
C LYS A 297 -28.95 8.04 -12.76
N GLU A 298 -30.26 7.86 -12.97
CA GLU A 298 -31.19 7.33 -11.96
C GLU A 298 -30.89 5.86 -11.63
N ASP A 299 -30.66 5.02 -12.64
CA ASP A 299 -30.31 3.62 -12.44
C ASP A 299 -28.99 3.46 -11.68
N LYS A 300 -28.00 4.31 -12.01
CA LYS A 300 -26.73 4.35 -11.26
C LYS A 300 -26.96 4.69 -9.80
N GLN A 301 -27.76 5.72 -9.52
CA GLN A 301 -28.05 6.15 -8.15
C GLN A 301 -28.80 5.06 -7.37
N LYS A 302 -29.79 4.41 -7.99
CA LYS A 302 -30.54 3.29 -7.40
C LYS A 302 -29.64 2.10 -7.11
N GLU A 303 -28.73 1.74 -8.03
CA GLU A 303 -27.77 0.66 -7.81
C GLU A 303 -26.80 0.99 -6.66
N ARG A 304 -26.29 2.23 -6.61
CA ARG A 304 -25.42 2.71 -5.52
C ARG A 304 -26.11 2.63 -4.16
N GLY A 305 -27.38 3.02 -4.08
CA GLY A 305 -28.18 2.88 -2.86
C GLY A 305 -28.26 1.44 -2.37
N LYS A 306 -28.49 0.49 -3.30
CA LYS A 306 -28.49 -0.95 -2.99
C LYS A 306 -27.13 -1.45 -2.51
N ILE A 307 -26.03 -0.98 -3.09
CA ILE A 307 -24.67 -1.40 -2.70
C ILE A 307 -24.31 -0.84 -1.32
N LYS A 308 -24.60 0.43 -1.05
CA LYS A 308 -24.37 1.05 0.27
C LYS A 308 -25.16 0.41 1.39
N ALA A 309 -26.36 -0.12 1.09
CA ALA A 309 -27.16 -0.85 2.05
C ALA A 309 -26.64 -2.27 2.34
N ARG A 310 -25.75 -2.82 1.50
CA ARG A 310 -25.17 -4.15 1.70
C ARG A 310 -24.02 -4.07 2.71
N VAL A 311 -23.98 -5.06 3.59
CA VAL A 311 -22.83 -5.29 4.45
C VAL A 311 -21.71 -5.90 3.59
N PRO A 312 -20.49 -5.34 3.57
CA PRO A 312 -19.36 -5.93 2.86
C PRO A 312 -19.07 -7.35 3.32
N LEU A 313 -18.62 -8.20 2.41
CA LEU A 313 -18.28 -9.58 2.72
C LEU A 313 -17.04 -9.63 3.62
N ALA A 314 -17.13 -10.40 4.72
CA ALA A 314 -16.11 -10.40 5.75
C ALA A 314 -14.86 -11.20 5.35
N VAL A 315 -13.74 -10.50 5.22
CA VAL A 315 -12.40 -11.07 4.95
C VAL A 315 -11.50 -10.84 6.16
N THR A 316 -10.88 -11.92 6.64
CA THR A 316 -9.93 -11.93 7.76
C THR A 316 -8.49 -12.07 7.26
N ALA A 317 -7.50 -11.75 8.11
CA ALA A 317 -6.09 -11.80 7.71
C ALA A 317 -5.68 -13.22 7.30
N LYS A 318 -6.29 -14.22 7.94
CA LYS A 318 -6.11 -15.63 7.61
C LYS A 318 -6.60 -15.95 6.21
N ASP A 319 -7.78 -15.46 5.80
CA ASP A 319 -8.31 -15.68 4.45
C ASP A 319 -7.37 -15.10 3.37
N VAL A 320 -6.75 -13.94 3.65
CA VAL A 320 -5.77 -13.32 2.76
C VAL A 320 -4.51 -14.18 2.64
N ILE A 321 -3.98 -14.67 3.77
CA ILE A 321 -2.80 -15.53 3.80
C ILE A 321 -3.07 -16.83 3.03
N GLU A 322 -4.21 -17.46 3.26
CA GLU A 322 -4.61 -18.70 2.56
C GLU A 322 -4.72 -18.47 1.05
N ALA A 323 -5.41 -17.40 0.62
CA ALA A 323 -5.54 -17.06 -0.80
C ALA A 323 -4.18 -16.85 -1.48
N LEU A 324 -3.24 -16.16 -0.82
CA LEU A 324 -1.91 -15.93 -1.36
C LEU A 324 -1.06 -17.23 -1.37
N CYS A 325 -1.14 -18.06 -0.33
CA CYS A 325 -0.43 -19.34 -0.25
C CYS A 325 -0.99 -20.40 -1.20
N ASN A 326 -2.27 -20.29 -1.59
CA ASN A 326 -2.90 -21.13 -2.61
C ASN A 326 -2.64 -20.63 -4.04
N GLY A 327 -2.19 -19.38 -4.20
CA GLY A 327 -1.95 -18.74 -5.50
C GLY A 327 -3.19 -18.13 -6.14
N ASP A 328 -4.30 -17.99 -5.39
CA ASP A 328 -5.51 -17.31 -5.86
C ASP A 328 -5.30 -15.80 -6.02
N GLU A 329 -4.36 -15.25 -5.24
CA GLU A 329 -3.87 -13.88 -5.31
C GLU A 329 -2.34 -13.88 -5.28
N HIS A 330 -1.73 -12.78 -5.72
CA HIS A 330 -0.27 -12.62 -5.71
C HIS A 330 0.15 -11.18 -5.43
N ILE A 331 1.37 -11.04 -4.92
CA ILE A 331 2.04 -9.76 -4.73
C ILE A 331 3.07 -9.60 -5.85
N ASN A 332 3.09 -8.45 -6.53
CA ASN A 332 4.10 -8.20 -7.55
C ASN A 332 5.48 -7.97 -6.90
N ILE A 333 6.52 -8.36 -7.64
CA ILE A 333 7.91 -8.10 -7.32
C ILE A 333 8.39 -6.98 -8.23
N LEU A 334 8.74 -5.85 -7.65
CA LEU A 334 9.36 -4.73 -8.35
C LEU A 334 10.87 -4.79 -8.14
N ARG A 335 11.63 -4.73 -9.24
CA ARG A 335 13.07 -4.50 -9.19
C ARG A 335 13.33 -3.00 -9.06
N MET A 336 14.20 -2.67 -8.10
CA MET A 336 14.66 -1.33 -7.81
C MET A 336 16.01 -1.13 -8.48
N ASP A 337 16.05 -0.33 -9.54
CA ASP A 337 17.27 0.00 -10.26
C ASP A 337 17.72 1.42 -9.87
N CYS A 338 18.88 1.55 -9.23
CA CYS A 338 19.41 2.85 -8.84
C CYS A 338 19.93 3.60 -10.07
N ILE A 339 19.44 4.82 -10.26
CA ILE A 339 19.78 5.68 -11.41
C ILE A 339 20.55 6.94 -11.00
N GLY A 340 20.73 7.17 -9.71
CA GLY A 340 21.42 8.36 -9.23
C GLY A 340 21.46 8.48 -7.72
N TYR A 341 22.24 9.45 -7.25
CA TYR A 341 22.31 9.80 -5.84
C TYR A 341 22.31 11.32 -5.69
N ASP A 342 21.40 11.83 -4.86
CA ASP A 342 21.21 13.27 -4.69
C ASP A 342 22.11 13.85 -3.59
N HIS A 343 23.35 14.17 -3.96
CA HIS A 343 24.30 14.74 -3.01
C HIS A 343 23.85 16.11 -2.46
N THR A 344 23.14 16.90 -3.26
CA THR A 344 22.64 18.22 -2.83
C THR A 344 21.60 18.07 -1.75
N PHE A 345 20.63 17.16 -1.95
CA PHE A 345 19.61 16.86 -0.95
C PHE A 345 20.23 16.30 0.35
N VAL A 346 21.20 15.40 0.25
CA VAL A 346 21.90 14.85 1.43
C VAL A 346 22.69 15.92 2.18
N LYS A 347 23.41 16.80 1.47
CA LYS A 347 24.14 17.91 2.09
C LYS A 347 23.18 18.89 2.80
N ASP A 348 22.02 19.15 2.21
CA ASP A 348 20.99 19.98 2.84
C ASP A 348 20.46 19.31 4.13
N MET A 349 20.22 17.99 4.11
CA MET A 349 19.86 17.23 5.31
C MET A 349 20.95 17.31 6.39
N GLN A 350 22.22 17.12 6.01
CA GLN A 350 23.36 17.24 6.94
C GLN A 350 23.45 18.62 7.58
N LYS A 351 23.18 19.68 6.81
CA LYS A 351 23.20 21.06 7.32
C LYS A 351 22.05 21.34 8.29
N LYS A 352 20.84 20.85 7.99
CA LYS A 352 19.63 21.15 8.78
C LYS A 352 19.47 20.25 10.01
N LEU A 353 20.02 19.03 9.99
CA LEU A 353 19.83 18.06 11.07
C LEU A 353 20.35 18.57 12.45
N PRO A 354 21.54 19.20 12.58
CA PRO A 354 22.00 19.72 13.86
C PRO A 354 21.16 20.89 14.39
N GLN A 355 20.53 21.65 13.50
CA GLN A 355 19.66 22.78 13.84
C GLN A 355 18.24 22.33 14.20
N TRP A 356 17.88 21.10 13.84
CA TRP A 356 16.57 20.55 14.11
C TRP A 356 16.45 20.14 15.56
N GLN A 357 15.84 21.04 16.33
CA GLN A 357 15.29 20.68 17.63
C GLN A 357 14.02 19.90 17.37
N SER A 358 14.02 18.60 17.69
CA SER A 358 12.75 17.87 17.75
C SER A 358 11.85 18.70 18.64
N LYS A 359 10.67 19.07 18.15
CA LYS A 359 9.60 19.60 19.01
C LYS A 359 9.19 18.43 19.90
N SER A 360 10.07 18.04 20.83
CA SER A 360 9.76 17.11 21.89
C SER A 360 8.54 17.72 22.51
N LYS A 361 7.44 16.97 22.48
CA LYS A 361 6.17 17.36 23.09
C LYS A 361 6.45 17.64 24.57
N SER A 362 6.92 18.84 24.89
CA SER A 362 6.60 19.50 26.12
C SER A 362 5.14 19.86 25.99
N THR A 363 4.27 18.85 25.90
CA THR A 363 2.94 18.99 26.43
C THR A 363 3.21 19.39 27.87
N PRO A 364 2.91 20.63 28.28
CA PRO A 364 3.03 20.97 29.68
C PRO A 364 2.24 19.89 30.40
N LYS A 365 2.90 19.13 31.27
CA LYS A 365 2.21 18.35 32.28
C LYS A 365 1.47 19.38 33.09
N ASN A 366 0.29 19.78 32.62
CA ASN A 366 -0.74 20.35 33.45
C ASN A 366 -1.04 19.22 34.42
N LYS A 367 -0.25 19.17 35.50
CA LYS A 367 -0.65 18.66 36.79
C LYS A 367 -1.90 19.47 37.10
N SER A 368 -3.04 19.03 36.58
CA SER A 368 -4.32 19.34 37.18
C SER A 368 -4.16 18.84 38.60
N ALA A 369 -3.83 19.77 39.50
CA ALA A 369 -3.93 19.57 40.91
C ALA A 369 -5.38 19.15 41.14
N SER A 370 -5.61 17.84 41.26
CA SER A 370 -6.83 17.31 41.83
C SER A 370 -6.77 17.68 43.31
N ALA A 371 -7.10 18.95 43.57
CA ALA A 371 -7.40 19.44 44.89
C ALA A 371 -8.60 18.63 45.40
N GLY A 372 -8.32 17.77 46.38
CA GLY A 372 -9.22 17.36 47.45
C GLY A 372 -10.60 16.79 47.08
N LYS A 373 -10.85 15.56 47.52
CA LYS A 373 -11.79 15.28 48.62
C LYS A 373 -11.92 13.77 48.85
N GLY A 374 -11.83 13.37 50.13
CA GLY A 374 -12.40 12.11 50.61
C GLY A 374 -11.41 11.10 51.17
N LYS A 375 -10.78 11.41 52.31
CA LYS A 375 -10.38 10.38 53.27
C LYS A 375 -11.66 9.69 53.78
N LEU A 376 -11.82 8.40 53.51
CA LEU A 376 -12.71 7.53 54.30
C LEU A 376 -11.90 6.96 55.48
N PRO A 377 -12.51 6.84 56.68
CA PRO A 377 -11.80 6.43 57.88
C PRO A 377 -11.51 4.93 57.88
N LEU A 378 -10.29 4.61 58.31
CA LEU A 378 -9.86 3.27 58.70
C LEU A 378 -10.75 2.77 59.84
N ARG A 379 -11.35 1.59 59.66
CA ARG A 379 -11.91 0.80 60.77
C ARG A 379 -10.77 0.02 61.46
N PRO A 380 -10.85 -0.19 62.78
CA PRO A 380 -9.85 -0.92 63.52
C PRO A 380 -9.91 -2.42 63.24
N ASP A 381 -8.74 -3.00 63.35
CA ASP A 381 -8.39 -4.41 63.37
C ASP A 381 -8.85 -5.02 64.70
N ASP A 382 -9.72 -6.03 64.65
CA ASP A 382 -10.00 -6.94 65.77
C ASP A 382 -9.97 -8.35 65.21
N GLY A 383 -9.05 -9.14 65.76
CA GLY A 383 -8.74 -10.48 65.29
C GLY A 383 -9.68 -11.57 65.81
N ASN A 384 -9.35 -12.76 65.33
CA ASN A 384 -9.59 -14.08 65.92
C ASN A 384 -10.73 -14.95 65.33
N GLU A 385 -10.38 -16.23 65.24
CA GLU A 385 -11.20 -17.45 65.17
C GLU A 385 -11.76 -18.01 63.83
N GLN A 386 -11.01 -19.00 63.34
CA GLN A 386 -11.41 -20.40 63.11
C GLN A 386 -12.73 -20.76 62.38
N HIS A 387 -12.52 -21.61 61.36
CA HIS A 387 -13.32 -22.80 61.01
C HIS A 387 -14.64 -22.69 60.23
N THR A 388 -14.65 -23.47 59.14
CA THR A 388 -15.76 -24.20 58.46
C THR A 388 -16.54 -23.56 57.30
N SER A 389 -16.43 -24.30 56.18
CA SER A 389 -17.40 -24.56 55.10
C SER A 389 -18.72 -23.77 55.06
N SER A 390 -19.04 -23.21 53.88
CA SER A 390 -20.11 -23.73 53.00
C SER A 390 -20.48 -22.76 51.86
N VAL A 391 -20.59 -23.32 50.65
CA VAL A 391 -21.66 -23.14 49.66
C VAL A 391 -22.17 -21.71 49.31
N ALA A 392 -21.79 -21.25 48.10
CA ALA A 392 -22.54 -20.47 47.06
C ALA A 392 -23.28 -19.15 47.43
N PRO A 393 -23.79 -18.32 46.48
CA PRO A 393 -23.65 -18.25 45.03
C PRO A 393 -23.10 -16.90 44.50
N ARG A 394 -22.42 -16.91 43.35
CA ARG A 394 -21.94 -15.68 42.66
C ARG A 394 -23.08 -14.98 41.90
N ARG A 395 -23.56 -13.86 42.45
CA ARG A 395 -24.46 -12.89 41.80
C ARG A 395 -23.78 -12.20 40.61
N ARG A 396 -24.38 -12.36 39.42
CA ARG A 396 -24.22 -11.50 38.24
C ARG A 396 -24.76 -10.11 38.55
N THR A 397 -23.96 -9.06 38.38
CA THR A 397 -24.46 -7.68 38.25
C THR A 397 -24.31 -7.24 36.80
N SER A 398 -25.45 -7.11 36.11
CA SER A 398 -25.53 -6.52 34.77
C SER A 398 -25.32 -5.01 34.88
N ARG A 399 -24.23 -4.49 34.32
CA ARG A 399 -24.10 -3.06 34.06
C ARG A 399 -24.90 -2.69 32.81
N ARG A 400 -26.16 -2.30 33.05
CA ARG A 400 -27.05 -1.61 32.12
C ARG A 400 -26.55 -0.19 31.95
N MET A 401 -25.77 0.09 30.90
CA MET A 401 -25.51 1.47 30.49
C MET A 401 -26.74 2.01 29.76
N LYS A 402 -27.44 2.94 30.42
CA LYS A 402 -28.43 3.82 29.80
C LYS A 402 -27.66 4.98 29.17
N ASN A 403 -27.52 4.99 27.84
CA ASN A 403 -27.19 6.21 27.13
C ASN A 403 -28.49 6.89 26.71
N SER A 404 -28.78 7.95 27.45
CA SER A 404 -29.78 8.97 27.18
C SER A 404 -29.12 10.03 26.28
N VAL A 405 -29.55 10.14 25.03
CA VAL A 405 -29.47 11.40 24.27
C VAL A 405 -30.69 11.49 23.34
N ARG A 406 -31.67 12.26 23.82
CA ARG A 406 -32.34 13.37 23.13
C ARG A 406 -33.16 13.07 21.86
N SER A 407 -34.46 12.84 22.11
CA SER A 407 -35.56 13.19 21.21
C SER A 407 -35.47 14.65 20.74
N ARG A 408 -35.65 14.88 19.44
CA ARG A 408 -36.25 16.11 18.90
C ARG A 408 -37.46 15.68 18.06
N GLN A 409 -38.63 16.07 18.56
CA GLN A 409 -39.90 16.18 17.85
C GLN A 409 -39.71 17.16 16.67
N LEU A 410 -40.15 16.79 15.46
CA LEU A 410 -41.44 17.17 14.88
C LEU A 410 -41.73 18.67 15.01
N ALA A 411 -41.49 19.39 13.92
CA ALA A 411 -42.24 20.57 13.53
C ALA A 411 -42.42 20.47 12.00
N ASP A 412 -43.68 20.35 11.62
CA ASP A 412 -44.17 20.55 10.26
C ASP A 412 -43.84 21.97 9.81
N GLU A 413 -43.36 22.11 8.58
CA GLU A 413 -43.66 23.27 7.74
C GLU A 413 -43.69 22.77 6.29
N GLU A 414 -44.91 22.68 5.78
CA GLU A 414 -45.21 22.60 4.36
C GLU A 414 -44.70 23.87 3.69
N VAL A 415 -43.78 23.73 2.74
CA VAL A 415 -43.53 24.75 1.72
C VAL A 415 -43.72 24.07 0.38
N GLU A 416 -44.91 24.30 -0.18
CA GLU A 416 -45.19 24.15 -1.60
C GLU A 416 -44.11 24.92 -2.37
N SER A 417 -43.32 24.22 -3.18
CA SER A 417 -42.51 24.84 -4.21
C SER A 417 -43.06 24.39 -5.55
N GLU A 418 -43.71 25.35 -6.20
CA GLU A 418 -44.25 25.26 -7.54
C GLU A 418 -43.20 24.74 -8.52
N VAL A 419 -43.65 23.77 -9.30
CA VAL A 419 -42.99 23.24 -10.48
C VAL A 419 -43.04 24.34 -11.54
N VAL A 420 -41.90 24.99 -11.79
CA VAL A 420 -41.72 25.79 -13.01
C VAL A 420 -41.14 24.87 -14.08
N GLU A 421 -42.03 24.33 -14.89
CA GLU A 421 -41.70 23.79 -16.21
C GLU A 421 -41.10 24.93 -17.05
N SER A 422 -39.82 24.82 -17.38
CA SER A 422 -39.20 25.63 -18.43
C SER A 422 -39.01 24.73 -19.63
N GLU A 423 -39.95 24.84 -20.56
CA GLU A 423 -39.83 24.41 -21.94
C GLU A 423 -38.78 25.31 -22.60
N ASP A 424 -37.54 24.84 -22.66
CA ASP A 424 -36.53 25.43 -23.55
C ASP A 424 -36.52 24.60 -24.83
N GLU A 425 -37.45 24.95 -25.72
CA GLU A 425 -37.38 24.64 -27.14
C GLU A 425 -36.06 25.20 -27.69
N ARG A 426 -35.12 24.31 -28.06
CA ARG A 426 -34.07 24.67 -29.00
C ARG A 426 -34.38 24.03 -30.34
N ASP A 427 -34.92 24.91 -31.14
CA ASP A 427 -35.20 24.89 -32.56
C ASP A 427 -34.00 24.43 -33.40
N ASP A 428 -34.36 23.73 -34.46
CA ASP A 428 -33.55 23.18 -35.52
C ASP A 428 -32.86 24.29 -36.31
N SER A 429 -31.55 24.16 -36.50
CA SER A 429 -30.89 24.82 -37.63
C SER A 429 -29.81 23.93 -38.21
N ASN A 430 -30.21 23.25 -39.29
CA ASN A 430 -29.47 23.05 -40.53
C ASN A 430 -27.94 22.99 -40.42
N ALA A 431 -27.39 21.78 -40.50
CA ALA A 431 -26.06 21.56 -41.05
C ALA A 431 -26.20 20.75 -42.35
N ASP A 432 -25.89 21.42 -43.45
CA ASP A 432 -25.68 20.90 -44.80
C ASP A 432 -24.78 19.65 -44.80
N PRO A 433 -25.11 18.61 -45.60
CA PRO A 433 -24.18 17.54 -45.92
C PRO A 433 -23.55 17.82 -47.29
N ASP A 434 -22.53 18.68 -47.31
CA ASP A 434 -21.56 18.71 -48.41
C ASP A 434 -20.18 19.02 -47.81
N TYR A 435 -19.45 17.97 -47.41
CA TYR A 435 -18.01 17.75 -47.61
C TYR A 435 -17.53 16.43 -47.04
#